data_AF-T1DCZ8-F1
#
_entry.id   AF-T1DCZ8-F1
#
_cell.length_a   1.000
_cell.length_b   1.000
_cell.length_c   1.000
_cell.angle_alpha   90.00
_cell.angle_beta   90.00
_cell.angle_gamma   90.00
#
_symmetry.space_group_name_H-M   'P 1'
#
loop_
_entity.id
_entity.type
_entity.pdbx_description
1 polymer ?
#
loop_
_entity_poly.entity_id
_entity_poly.type
_entity_poly.pdbx_seq_one_letter_code
_entity_poly.pdbx_strand_id
1 'polypeptide(L)'
;TAVSAMLLAALIPAVHTTFAVAFQVPILYPLAVCGWAIIATLVGTAAVRMRPGGSIMGALYQGLAVTTAVGLVGLYLLDSLLMGGSIGVFVATALGLLVMILIVLTTDYYTSAEYGPV
;
A
#
# COMPACT_ATOMS: atom_id res chain seq x y z
N THR A 1 -12.97 -2.44 4.58
CA THR A 1 -12.55 -1.38 3.64
C THR A 1 -12.75 -1.79 2.18
N ALA A 2 -12.30 -2.97 1.74
CA ALA A 2 -12.49 -3.43 0.35
C ALA A 2 -13.97 -3.42 -0.11
N VAL A 3 -14.89 -3.99 0.68
CA VAL A 3 -16.33 -3.99 0.36
C VAL A 3 -16.92 -2.56 0.30
N SER A 4 -16.44 -1.65 1.15
CA SER A 4 -16.87 -0.25 1.14
C SER A 4 -16.43 0.47 -0.14
N ALA A 5 -15.17 0.24 -0.58
CA ALA A 5 -14.66 0.76 -1.84
C ALA A 5 -15.41 0.17 -3.04
N MET A 6 -15.76 -1.12 -2.99
CA MET A 6 -16.58 -1.79 -4.00
C MET A 6 -17.98 -1.21 -4.08
N LEU A 7 -18.64 -0.99 -2.94
CA LEU A 7 -19.96 -0.35 -2.89
C LEU A 7 -19.92 1.07 -3.45
N LEU A 8 -18.89 1.84 -3.08
CA LEU A 8 -18.71 3.20 -3.60
C LEU A 8 -18.51 3.19 -5.12
N ALA A 9 -17.66 2.28 -5.63
CA ALA A 9 -17.44 2.11 -7.07
C ALA A 9 -18.72 1.68 -7.82
N ALA A 10 -19.58 0.88 -7.19
CA ALA A 10 -20.85 0.44 -7.77
C ALA A 10 -21.93 1.55 -7.78
N LEU A 11 -21.81 2.57 -6.93
CA LEU A 11 -22.86 3.59 -6.74
C LEU A 11 -22.59 4.92 -7.44
N ILE A 12 -21.35 5.19 -7.91
CA ILE A 12 -20.96 6.46 -8.55
C ILE A 12 -21.17 6.42 -10.08
N PRO A 13 -22.21 7.11 -10.64
CA PRO A 13 -22.57 7.08 -12.08
C PRO A 13 -21.46 7.41 -13.07
N ALA A 14 -20.52 8.25 -12.65
CA ALA A 14 -19.35 8.64 -13.44
C ALA A 14 -18.38 7.48 -13.71
N VAL A 15 -18.33 6.48 -12.83
CA VAL A 15 -17.50 5.28 -13.00
C VAL A 15 -18.06 4.39 -14.10
N HIS A 16 -19.39 4.39 -14.29
CA HIS A 16 -20.10 3.51 -15.21
C HIS A 16 -19.94 3.98 -16.67
N THR A 17 -19.77 5.29 -16.85
CA THR A 17 -19.77 5.97 -18.15
C THR A 17 -18.36 6.19 -18.70
N THR A 18 -17.36 6.32 -17.83
CA THR A 18 -15.94 6.53 -18.22
C THR A 18 -15.25 5.22 -18.64
N PHE A 19 -15.64 4.08 -18.06
CA PHE A 19 -15.08 2.75 -18.37
C PHE A 19 -16.06 1.92 -19.22
N ALA A 20 -16.38 2.40 -20.42
CA ALA A 20 -17.40 1.84 -21.30
C ALA A 20 -17.15 0.39 -21.82
N VAL A 21 -15.99 -0.21 -21.55
CA VAL A 21 -15.60 -1.53 -22.10
C VAL A 21 -15.51 -2.64 -21.03
N ALA A 22 -15.50 -2.31 -19.73
CA ALA A 22 -15.44 -3.33 -18.68
C ALA A 22 -16.02 -2.82 -17.35
N PHE A 23 -17.33 -3.01 -17.19
CA PHE A 23 -18.13 -2.65 -15.99
C PHE A 23 -17.59 -3.20 -14.65
N GLN A 24 -16.59 -4.08 -14.65
CA GLN A 24 -16.06 -4.75 -13.46
C GLN A 24 -14.71 -4.22 -12.98
N VAL A 25 -13.96 -3.47 -13.80
CA VAL A 25 -12.58 -3.10 -13.48
C VAL A 25 -12.48 -2.21 -12.23
N PRO A 26 -13.32 -1.17 -12.06
CA PRO A 26 -13.26 -0.31 -10.87
C PRO A 26 -13.69 -1.01 -9.58
N ILE A 27 -14.61 -1.98 -9.68
CA ILE A 27 -15.11 -2.78 -8.54
C ILE A 27 -14.03 -3.78 -8.09
N LEU A 28 -13.28 -4.36 -9.03
CA LEU A 28 -12.23 -5.32 -8.72
C LEU A 28 -10.90 -4.66 -8.32
N TYR A 29 -10.72 -3.35 -8.56
CA TYR A 29 -9.53 -2.60 -8.17
C TYR A 29 -9.10 -2.79 -6.71
N PRO A 30 -9.96 -2.62 -5.69
CA PRO A 30 -9.56 -2.86 -4.29
C PRO A 30 -9.11 -4.30 -4.03
N LEU A 31 -9.65 -5.30 -4.74
CA LEU A 31 -9.17 -6.69 -4.63
C LEU A 31 -7.80 -6.85 -5.28
N ALA A 32 -7.56 -6.23 -6.44
CA ALA A 32 -6.26 -6.28 -7.12
C ALA A 32 -5.16 -5.63 -6.27
N VAL A 33 -5.45 -4.50 -5.62
CA VAL A 33 -4.53 -3.85 -4.66
C VAL A 33 -4.24 -4.77 -3.48
N CYS A 34 -5.24 -5.44 -2.92
CA CYS A 34 -5.03 -6.43 -1.86
C CYS A 34 -4.19 -7.63 -2.33
N GLY A 35 -4.39 -8.12 -3.55
CA GLY A 35 -3.57 -9.18 -4.14
C GLY A 35 -2.11 -8.77 -4.29
N TRP A 36 -1.86 -7.55 -4.79
CA TRP A 36 -0.51 -7.01 -4.87
C TRP A 36 0.15 -6.83 -3.50
N ALA A 37 -0.62 -6.43 -2.48
CA ALA A 37 -0.09 -6.30 -1.13
C ALA A 37 0.51 -7.61 -0.59
N ILE A 38 -0.07 -8.77 -0.93
CA ILE A 38 0.49 -10.08 -0.54
C ILE A 38 1.82 -10.33 -1.24
N ILE A 39 1.93 -9.98 -2.53
CA ILE A 39 3.18 -10.14 -3.28
C ILE A 39 4.25 -9.20 -2.70
N ALA A 40 3.88 -7.95 -2.39
CA ALA A 40 4.79 -6.98 -1.80
C ALA A 40 5.32 -7.44 -0.43
N THR A 41 4.47 -8.05 0.42
CA THR A 41 4.92 -8.59 1.72
C THR A 41 5.82 -9.81 1.55
N LEU A 42 5.54 -10.70 0.59
CA LEU A 42 6.40 -11.85 0.29
C LEU A 42 7.81 -11.42 -0.15
N VAL A 43 7.90 -10.38 -0.98
CA VAL A 43 9.19 -9.82 -1.41
C VAL A 43 9.89 -9.11 -0.25
N GLY A 44 9.14 -8.37 0.57
CA GLY A 44 9.72 -7.64 1.68
C GLY A 44 10.25 -8.52 2.80
N THR A 45 9.59 -9.65 3.12
CA THR A 45 10.10 -10.59 4.13
C THR A 45 11.42 -11.23 3.70
N ALA A 46 11.59 -11.53 2.40
CA ALA A 46 12.86 -12.03 1.87
C ALA A 46 14.01 -11.01 1.99
N ALA A 47 13.69 -9.72 2.03
CA ALA A 47 14.67 -8.64 2.18
C ALA A 47 15.01 -8.31 3.64
N VAL A 48 14.29 -8.85 4.62
CA VAL A 48 14.61 -8.69 6.04
C VAL A 48 15.82 -9.55 6.38
N ARG A 49 16.97 -8.93 6.62
CA ARG A 49 18.19 -9.65 7.00
C ARG A 49 18.93 -8.92 8.12
N MET A 50 18.98 -9.54 9.29
CA MET A 50 19.73 -9.03 10.43
C MET A 50 21.24 -9.21 10.19
N ARG A 51 22.00 -8.11 10.31
CA ARG A 51 23.46 -8.12 10.21
C ARG A 51 24.07 -8.44 11.59
N PRO A 52 25.27 -9.06 11.66
CA PRO A 52 25.96 -9.28 12.92
C PRO A 52 26.20 -7.94 13.65
N GLY A 53 25.71 -7.83 14.89
CA GLY A 53 25.78 -6.60 15.69
C GLY A 53 24.72 -5.53 15.38
N GLY A 54 23.74 -5.81 14.49
CA GLY A 54 22.63 -4.90 14.21
C GLY A 54 21.45 -5.06 15.17
N SER A 55 20.61 -4.02 15.28
CA SER A 55 19.36 -4.08 16.04
C SER A 55 18.25 -4.79 15.26
N ILE A 56 17.32 -5.42 15.98
CA ILE A 56 16.13 -6.06 15.40
C ILE A 56 15.29 -5.02 14.65
N MET A 57 15.18 -3.80 15.21
CA MET A 57 14.38 -2.73 14.62
C MET A 57 14.93 -2.24 13.28
N GLY A 58 16.26 -2.17 13.14
CA GLY A 58 16.90 -1.85 11.85
C GLY A 58 16.57 -2.89 10.75
N ALA A 59 16.50 -4.17 11.11
CA ALA A 59 16.10 -5.22 10.16
C ALA A 59 14.63 -5.10 9.76
N LEU A 60 13.74 -4.69 10.68
CA LEU A 60 12.34 -4.43 10.39
C LEU A 60 12.15 -3.19 9.51
N TYR A 61 12.91 -2.12 9.72
CA TYR A 61 12.89 -0.94 8.85
C TYR A 61 13.35 -1.24 7.42
N GLN A 62 14.35 -2.10 7.27
CA GLN A 62 14.75 -2.59 5.97
C GLN A 62 13.61 -3.34 5.27
N GLY A 63 12.89 -4.20 5.99
CA GLY A 63 11.70 -4.89 5.48
C GLY A 63 10.60 -3.90 5.06
N LEU A 64 10.28 -2.94 5.93
CA LEU A 64 9.28 -1.90 5.67
C LEU A 64 9.60 -1.05 4.45
N ALA A 65 10.87 -0.65 4.28
CA ALA A 65 11.30 0.12 3.13
C ALA A 65 11.10 -0.65 1.83
N VAL A 66 11.43 -1.96 1.83
CA VAL A 66 11.28 -2.80 0.64
C VAL A 66 9.82 -3.10 0.32
N THR A 67 8.99 -3.47 1.32
CA THR A 67 7.55 -3.68 1.10
C THR A 67 6.87 -2.42 0.58
N THR A 68 7.23 -1.26 1.12
CA THR A 68 6.67 0.03 0.71
C THR A 68 7.08 0.38 -0.71
N ALA A 69 8.36 0.23 -1.07
CA ALA A 69 8.84 0.52 -2.41
C ALA A 69 8.14 -0.38 -3.45
N VAL A 70 8.07 -1.69 -3.20
CA VAL A 70 7.38 -2.65 -4.09
C VAL A 70 5.87 -2.37 -4.13
N GLY A 71 5.28 -2.00 -2.99
CA GLY A 71 3.88 -1.61 -2.89
C GLY A 71 3.56 -0.38 -3.74
N LEU A 72 4.39 0.66 -3.66
CA LEU A 72 4.22 1.91 -4.41
C LEU A 72 4.36 1.69 -5.93
N VAL A 73 5.32 0.87 -6.35
CA VAL A 73 5.48 0.47 -7.76
C VAL A 73 4.24 -0.28 -8.26
N GLY A 74 3.70 -1.20 -7.47
CA GLY A 74 2.47 -1.91 -7.87
C GLY A 74 1.24 -1.03 -7.88
N LEU A 75 1.11 -0.08 -6.95
CA LEU A 75 0.02 0.90 -6.98
C LEU A 75 0.05 1.73 -8.26
N TYR A 76 1.24 2.17 -8.69
CA TYR A 76 1.40 2.89 -9.95
C TYR A 76 1.01 2.03 -11.15
N LEU A 77 1.47 0.77 -11.20
CA LEU A 77 1.15 -0.14 -12.29
C LEU A 77 -0.35 -0.48 -12.34
N LEU A 78 -0.96 -0.77 -11.19
CA LEU A 78 -2.39 -1.07 -11.09
C LEU A 78 -3.25 0.13 -11.47
N ASP A 79 -2.90 1.35 -11.05
CA ASP A 79 -3.63 2.55 -11.44
C ASP A 79 -3.56 2.80 -12.95
N SER A 80 -2.37 2.62 -13.56
CA SER A 80 -2.18 2.77 -15.00
C SER A 80 -2.95 1.74 -15.83
N LEU A 81 -2.99 0.46 -15.39
CA LEU A 81 -3.66 -0.62 -16.12
C LEU A 81 -5.18 -0.65 -15.90
N LEU A 82 -5.64 -0.44 -14.66
CA LEU A 82 -7.04 -0.65 -14.29
C LEU A 82 -7.85 0.65 -14.28
N MET A 83 -7.21 1.78 -14.01
CA MET A 83 -7.90 3.07 -13.80
C MET A 83 -7.53 4.13 -14.83
N GLY A 84 -6.74 3.75 -15.84
CA GLY A 84 -6.35 4.64 -16.94
C GLY A 84 -5.43 5.79 -16.52
N GLY A 85 -4.71 5.66 -15.39
CA GLY A 85 -3.78 6.69 -14.90
C GLY A 85 -4.46 7.85 -14.20
N SER A 86 -5.53 7.60 -13.46
CA SER A 86 -6.24 8.63 -12.69
C SER A 86 -5.40 9.09 -11.50
N ILE A 87 -4.79 10.28 -11.64
CA ILE A 87 -3.96 10.90 -10.59
C ILE A 87 -4.69 10.94 -9.23
N GLY A 88 -6.01 11.16 -9.24
CA GLY A 88 -6.79 11.23 -8.00
C GLY A 88 -6.79 9.92 -7.21
N VAL A 89 -6.88 8.77 -7.89
CA VAL A 89 -6.95 7.48 -7.20
C VAL A 89 -5.56 6.97 -6.83
N PHE A 90 -4.56 7.22 -7.66
CA PHE A 90 -3.18 6.99 -7.29
C PHE A 90 -2.77 7.77 -6.03
N VAL A 91 -3.11 9.07 -5.96
CA VAL A 91 -2.79 9.88 -4.77
C VAL A 91 -3.54 9.38 -3.53
N ALA A 92 -4.81 8.98 -3.67
CA ALA A 92 -5.60 8.46 -2.56
C ALA A 92 -5.01 7.15 -1.98
N THR A 93 -4.59 6.22 -2.83
CA THR A 93 -3.98 4.95 -2.38
C THR A 93 -2.56 5.14 -1.85
N ALA A 94 -1.76 5.99 -2.50
CA ALA A 94 -0.41 6.32 -2.06
C ALA A 94 -0.40 7.05 -0.70
N LEU A 95 -1.35 7.95 -0.45
CA LEU A 95 -1.52 8.59 0.85
C LEU A 95 -1.81 7.58 1.96
N GLY A 96 -2.64 6.57 1.69
CA GLY A 96 -2.88 5.47 2.63
C GLY A 96 -1.59 4.74 3.02
N LEU A 97 -0.72 4.47 2.03
CA LEU A 97 0.58 3.86 2.27
C LEU A 97 1.50 4.78 3.09
N LEU A 98 1.51 6.08 2.79
CA LEU A 98 2.30 7.08 3.51
C LEU A 98 1.87 7.19 4.98
N VAL A 99 0.57 7.23 5.24
CA VAL A 99 0.02 7.27 6.61
C VAL A 99 0.39 6.00 7.38
N MET A 100 0.37 4.83 6.72
CA MET A 100 0.81 3.58 7.36
C MET A 100 2.27 3.66 7.82
N ILE A 101 3.18 4.16 6.97
CA ILE A 101 4.59 4.34 7.34
C ILE A 101 4.72 5.30 8.53
N LEU A 102 3.99 6.42 8.49
CA LEU A 102 4.01 7.40 9.57
C LEU A 102 3.55 6.79 10.90
N ILE A 103 2.50 5.96 10.88
CA ILE A 103 2.03 5.23 12.06
C ILE A 103 3.13 4.30 12.60
N VAL A 104 3.83 3.56 11.73
CA VAL A 104 4.90 2.65 12.15
C VAL A 104 6.06 3.41 12.79
N LEU A 105 6.53 4.48 12.15
CA LEU A 105 7.61 5.32 12.67
C LEU A 105 7.24 5.97 14.01
N THR A 106 6.01 6.46 14.13
CA THR A 106 5.53 7.08 15.36
C THR A 106 5.41 6.05 16.48
N THR A 107 4.88 4.87 16.19
CA THR A 107 4.73 3.80 17.20
C THR A 107 6.10 3.30 17.68
N ASP A 108 7.07 3.16 16.78
CA ASP A 108 8.44 2.78 17.17
C ASP A 108 9.08 3.86 18.06
N TYR A 109 8.92 5.13 17.71
CA TYR A 109 9.46 6.23 18.53
C TYR A 109 8.95 6.17 19.98
N TYR A 110 7.70 5.78 20.20
CA TYR A 110 7.13 5.65 21.56
C TYR A 110 7.37 4.29 22.23
N THR A 111 7.81 3.27 21.49
CA THR A 111 7.96 1.89 22.02
C THR A 111 9.43 1.45 22.14
N SER A 112 10.34 2.06 21.36
CA SER A 112 11.75 1.71 21.37
C SER A 112 12.47 2.29 22.59
N ALA A 113 13.30 1.46 23.22
CA ALA A 113 14.16 1.85 24.34
C ALA A 113 15.39 2.69 23.92
N GLU A 114 15.58 2.94 22.62
CA GLU A 114 16.71 3.73 22.08
C GLU A 114 16.37 5.24 21.91
N TYR A 115 15.11 5.66 22.06
CA TYR A 115 14.67 7.06 21.85
C TYR A 115 13.93 7.61 23.08
N GLY A 116 14.36 8.78 23.60
CA GLY A 116 13.67 9.49 24.68
C GLY A 116 12.37 10.16 24.18
N PRO A 117 11.23 10.03 24.89
CA PRO A 117 11.17 10.06 26.35
C PRO A 117 10.53 8.80 26.97
N VAL A 118 11.31 7.72 27.05
CA VAL A 118 11.52 6.94 28.28
C VAL A 118 12.99 6.57 28.41
#